data_AF-A0A2A7B6G8-F1
#
_entry.id   AF-A0A2A7B6G8-F1
#
_cell.length_a   1.000
_cell.length_b   1.000
_cell.length_c   1.000
_cell.angle_alpha   90.00
_cell.angle_beta   90.00
_cell.angle_gamma   90.00
#
_symmetry.space_group_name_H-M   'P 1'
#
loop_
_entity.id
_entity.type
_entity.pdbx_description
1 polymer ?
#
loop_
_entity_poly.entity_id
_entity_poly.type
_entity_poly.pdbx_seq_one_letter_code
_entity_poly.pdbx_strand_id
1 'polypeptide(L)' 'MAKSSRTEAWHDSYKAIFGRYGCIRLTLEQVSVCMGIPARYVRKRYPDGWANMSGGEGRGKGNTIRLDVLLDQEFGVY' A
#
# COMPACT_ATOMS: atom_id res chain seq x y z
N MET A 1 18.66 -0.01 23.56
CA MET A 1 18.18 0.46 22.24
C MET A 1 17.36 -0.64 21.62
N ALA A 2 16.04 -0.49 21.61
CA ALA A 2 15.13 -1.50 21.10
C ALA A 2 15.38 -1.72 19.61
N LYS A 3 15.83 -2.92 19.23
CA LYS A 3 15.58 -3.45 17.88
C LYS A 3 14.07 -3.66 17.81
N SER A 4 13.30 -2.61 17.53
CA SER A 4 11.96 -2.81 16.99
C SER A 4 12.20 -3.61 15.72
N SER A 5 11.87 -4.90 15.77
CA SER A 5 12.14 -5.77 14.64
C SER A 5 11.31 -5.21 13.49
N ARG A 6 11.92 -5.05 12.32
CA ARG A 6 11.26 -4.55 11.10
C ARG A 6 9.88 -5.19 10.88
N THR A 7 9.71 -6.43 11.35
CA THR A 7 8.48 -7.21 11.43
C THR A 7 7.40 -6.61 12.34
N GLU A 8 7.73 -6.14 13.55
CA GLU A 8 6.77 -5.47 14.45
C GLU A 8 6.23 -4.18 13.82
N ALA A 9 7.13 -3.35 13.27
CA ALA A 9 6.74 -2.10 12.60
C ALA A 9 5.85 -2.35 11.38
N TRP A 10 6.10 -3.43 10.63
CA TRP A 10 5.25 -3.87 9.53
C TRP A 10 3.85 -4.25 10.03
N HIS A 11 3.75 -5.07 11.09
CA HIS A 11 2.46 -5.50 11.64
C HIS A 11 1.65 -4.36 12.24
N ASP A 12 2.30 -3.45 12.97
CA ASP A 12 1.63 -2.28 13.55
C ASP A 12 1.12 -1.33 12.46
N SER A 13 1.91 -1.12 11.41
CA SER A 13 1.50 -0.35 10.23
C SER A 13 0.33 -1.01 9.51
N TYR A 14 0.35 -2.34 9.35
CA TYR A 14 -0.75 -3.10 8.76
C TYR A 14 -2.04 -2.90 9.56
N LYS A 15 -2.00 -3.08 10.88
CA LYS A 15 -3.17 -2.90 11.76
C LYS A 15 -3.69 -1.47 11.74
N ALA A 16 -2.82 -0.48 11.79
CA ALA A 16 -3.22 0.93 11.77
C ALA A 16 -3.90 1.32 10.46
N ILE A 17 -3.33 0.93 9.32
CA ILE A 17 -3.90 1.25 8.00
C ILE A 17 -5.18 0.45 7.76
N PHE A 18 -5.20 -0.83 8.09
CA PHE A 18 -6.41 -1.65 7.98
C PHE A 18 -7.53 -1.14 8.89
N GLY A 19 -7.22 -0.75 10.13
CA GLY A 19 -8.19 -0.16 11.06
C GLY A 19 -8.77 1.18 10.56
N ARG A 20 -8.00 1.96 9.80
CA ARG A 20 -8.44 3.25 9.25
C ARG A 20 -9.35 3.11 8.02
N TYR A 21 -9.03 2.19 7.11
CA TYR A 21 -9.75 2.08 5.82
C TYR A 21 -10.68 0.88 5.73
N GLY A 22 -10.49 -0.14 6.57
CA GLY A 22 -11.27 -1.38 6.56
C GLY A 22 -11.06 -2.25 5.30
N CYS A 23 -10.05 -1.95 4.48
CA CYS A 23 -9.80 -2.66 3.23
C CYS A 23 -8.35 -3.12 3.10
N ILE A 24 -8.18 -4.29 2.48
CA ILE A 24 -6.86 -4.88 2.18
C ILE A 24 -6.29 -4.30 0.88
N ARG A 25 -7.14 -3.78 -0.01
CA ARG A 25 -6.73 -3.13 -1.26
C ARG A 25 -6.88 -1.62 -1.12
N LEU A 26 -5.77 -0.90 -1.29
CA LEU A 26 -5.72 0.55 -1.22
C LEU A 26 -5.65 1.14 -2.63
N THR A 27 -6.44 2.18 -2.87
CA THR A 27 -6.31 3.00 -4.07
C THR A 27 -5.04 3.85 -4.00
N LEU A 28 -4.57 4.33 -5.14
CA LEU A 28 -3.42 5.21 -5.22
C LEU A 28 -3.57 6.48 -4.34
N GLU A 29 -4.77 7.03 -4.23
CA GLU A 29 -5.07 8.16 -3.33
C GLU A 29 -4.98 7.76 -1.85
N GLN A 30 -5.49 6.59 -1.48
CA GLN A 30 -5.38 6.09 -0.11
C GLN A 30 -3.91 5.87 0.28
N VAL A 31 -3.12 5.27 -0.62
CA VAL A 31 -1.67 5.10 -0.41
C VAL A 31 -0.97 6.45 -0.27
N SER A 32 -1.34 7.44 -1.10
CA SER A 32 -0.81 8.80 -1.00
C SER A 32 -1.03 9.41 0.38
N VAL A 33 -2.22 9.23 0.96
CA VAL A 33 -2.58 9.71 2.30
C VAL A 33 -1.87 8.91 3.40
N CYS A 34 -1.79 7.58 3.29
CA CYS A 34 -1.11 6.72 4.27
C CYS A 34 0.38 7.03 4.36
N MET A 35 1.04 7.15 3.21
CA MET A 35 2.49 7.24 3.11
C MET A 35 2.99 8.69 3.08
N GLY A 36 2.08 9.67 3.05
CA GLY A 36 2.44 11.09 3.00
C GLY A 36 3.19 11.49 1.73
N ILE A 37 3.03 10.74 0.64
CA ILE A 37 3.68 11.01 -0.65
C ILE A 37 2.65 11.45 -1.70
N PRO A 38 2.98 12.39 -2.60
CA PRO A 38 2.07 12.76 -3.67
C PRO A 38 1.71 11.56 -4.56
N ALA A 39 0.44 11.43 -4.92
CA ALA A 39 -0.10 10.39 -5.79
C ALA A 39 0.78 10.09 -7.03
N ARG A 40 1.27 11.13 -7.71
CA ARG A 40 2.16 11.00 -8.88
C ARG A 40 3.46 10.21 -8.62
N TYR A 41 3.93 10.17 -7.37
CA TYR A 41 5.15 9.45 -6.97
C TYR A 41 4.88 8.10 -6.34
N VAL A 42 3.63 7.78 -5.98
CA VAL A 42 3.27 6.51 -5.34
C VAL A 42 3.75 5.32 -6.18
N ARG A 43 3.50 5.34 -7.49
CA ARG A 43 3.95 4.27 -8.40
C ARG A 43 5.45 4.23 -8.63
N LYS A 44 6.11 5.38 -8.53
CA LYS A 44 7.57 5.44 -8.65
C LYS A 44 8.25 4.83 -7.43
N ARG A 45 7.64 5.02 -6.24
CA ARG A 45 8.17 4.52 -4.96
C ARG A 45 7.76 3.08 -4.68
N TYR A 46 6.54 2.69 -5.05
CA TYR A 46 6.00 1.35 -4.90
C TYR A 46 5.59 0.81 -6.27
N PRO A 47 6.52 0.28 -7.07
CA PRO A 47 6.23 -0.17 -8.43
C PRO A 47 5.41 -1.47 -8.48
N ASP A 48 5.44 -2.29 -7.44
CA ASP A 48 4.94 -3.67 -7.50
C ASP A 48 3.54 -3.85 -6.90
N GLY A 49 2.82 -4.89 -7.36
CA GLY A 49 1.56 -5.34 -6.76
C GLY A 49 0.30 -4.56 -7.12
N TRP A 50 0.35 -3.69 -8.14
CA TRP A 50 -0.81 -2.95 -8.62
C TRP A 50 -1.75 -3.84 -9.45
N ALA A 51 -2.99 -3.94 -9.00
CA ALA A 51 -4.09 -4.56 -9.73
C ALA A 51 -4.96 -3.48 -10.39
N ASN A 52 -5.26 -3.69 -11.67
CA ASN A 52 -6.26 -2.93 -12.39
C ASN A 52 -7.62 -3.59 -12.12
N MET A 53 -8.45 -2.98 -11.28
CA MET A 53 -9.86 -3.37 -11.12
C MET A 53 -10.68 -2.87 -12.32
N SER A 54 -10.26 -3.19 -13.55
CA SER A 54 -11.08 -3.00 -14.76
C SER A 54 -11.74 -4.33 -15.11
N GLY A 55 -13.00 -4.51 -14.72
CA GLY A 55 -13.82 -5.54 -15.35
C GLY A 55 -13.96 -5.21 -16.84
N GLY A 56 -13.64 -6.16 -17.72
CA GLY A 56 -14.07 -6.28 -19.12
C GLY A 56 -13.67 -5.20 -20.14
N GLU A 57 -13.74 -3.93 -19.81
CA GLU A 57 -13.67 -2.82 -20.76
C GLU A 57 -12.74 -1.71 -20.24
N GLY A 58 -11.43 -1.98 -20.29
CA GLY A 58 -10.36 -1.03 -20.65
C GLY A 58 -10.33 0.42 -20.11
N ARG A 59 -11.11 0.79 -19.08
CA ARG A 59 -11.19 2.15 -18.52
C ARG A 59 -11.40 2.14 -17.00
N GLY A 60 -10.83 1.14 -16.31
CA GLY A 60 -10.97 1.02 -14.86
C GLY A 60 -10.18 2.09 -14.11
N LYS A 61 -10.90 3.02 -13.47
CA LYS A 61 -10.40 3.98 -12.47
C LYS A 61 -9.76 3.34 -11.22
N GLY A 62 -9.67 2.01 -11.13
CA GLY A 62 -9.26 1.30 -9.91
C GLY A 62 -7.86 0.71 -10.00
N ASN A 63 -6.83 1.56 -9.93
CA ASN A 63 -5.47 1.09 -9.64
C ASN A 63 -5.36 0.90 -8.12
N THR A 64 -5.32 -0.36 -7.67
CA THR A 64 -5.22 -0.69 -6.25
C THR A 64 -4.02 -1.57 -5.98
N ILE A 65 -3.36 -1.35 -4.85
CA ILE A 65 -2.28 -2.21 -4.35
C ILE A 65 -2.79 -2.91 -3.10
N ARG A 66 -2.35 -4.15 -2.86
CA ARG A 66 -2.64 -4.80 -1.59
C ARG A 66 -1.74 -4.24 -0.49
N LEU A 67 -2.30 -4.07 0.71
CA LEU A 67 -1.63 -3.49 1.86
C LEU A 67 -0.37 -4.27 2.27
N ASP A 68 -0.40 -5.60 2.19
CA ASP A 68 0.77 -6.45 2.45
C ASP A 68 1.92 -6.12 1.49
N VAL A 69 1.65 -6.12 0.18
CA VAL A 69 2.67 -5.83 -0.84
C VAL A 69 3.22 -4.40 -0.77
N LEU A 70 2.38 -3.45 -0.36
CA LEU A 70 2.80 -2.07 -0.11
C LEU A 70 3.80 -2.00 1.07
N LEU A 71 3.49 -2.68 2.16
CA LEU A 71 4.34 -2.69 3.36
C LEU A 71 5.60 -3.52 3.15
N ASP A 72 5.54 -4.61 2.38
CA ASP A 72 6.72 -5.39 2.02
C ASP A 72 7.74 -4.54 1.24
N GLN A 73 7.26 -3.67 0.35
CA GLN A 73 8.11 -2.70 -0.36
C GLN A 73 8.65 -1.61 0.57
N GLU A 74 7.82 -1.04 1.46
CA GLU A 74 8.26 0.04 2.37
C GLU A 74 9.30 -0.46 3.38
N PHE A 75 9.14 -1.68 3.89
CA PHE A 75 10.04 -2.26 4.88
C PHE A 75 11.15 -3.11 4.25
N GLY A 76 11.10 -3.44 2.96
CA GLY A 76 12.07 -4.28 2.27
C GLY A 76 12.06 -5.74 2.78
N VAL A 77 10.86 -6.29 2.96
CA VAL A 77 10.62 -7.67 3.46
C VAL A 77 10.36 -8.65 2.31
N TYR A 78 10.68 -8.23 1.08
CA TYR A 78 10.61 -9.01 -0.15
C TYR A 78 11.63 -10.16 -0.20
#